data_AF-A0A0G0TV28-F1
#
_entry.id   AF-A0A0G0TV28-F1
#
_cell.length_a   1.000
_cell.length_b   1.000
_cell.length_c   1.000
_cell.angle_alpha   90.00
_cell.angle_beta   90.00
_cell.angle_gamma   90.00
#
_symmetry.space_group_name_H-M   'P 1'
#
loop_
_entity.id
_entity.type
_entity.pdbx_description
1 polymer ?
#
loop_
_entity_poly.entity_id
_entity_poly.type
_entity_poly.pdbx_seq_one_letter_code
_entity_poly.pdbx_strand_id
1 'polypeptide(L)'
;YMNVINGGLHAGNSLDFQEYIIIPKAGTITKNIELGVRVYSELAKELLNNFGKGATLVGDEGGYASNFENNSQPFEIISALLNRLGISDKFSFGLDAAASNIKKTADDLRQEYESLLAKYNLEYLEDPFDENDFDSFARFLADHDSKCLIAGDDLTVTNAQKISDAYGKKAVNAVIIKPNQIGTITEALYAVAKAQEFDWKVVVSHRSGETNDDFIADFAYGVGADGFKLGAPARGERVAKYNRLIAIEKETD
;
A
#
# COMPACT_ATOMS: atom_id res chain seq x y z
N TYR A 1 5.18 -2.06 -3.75
CA TYR A 1 4.15 -2.21 -2.70
C TYR A 1 3.26 -3.37 -3.13
N MET A 2 3.28 -4.48 -2.39
CA MET A 2 2.46 -5.66 -2.70
C MET A 2 1.44 -5.90 -1.60
N ASN A 3 0.16 -5.75 -1.92
CA ASN A 3 -0.93 -6.15 -1.03
C ASN A 3 -0.94 -7.68 -0.90
N VAL A 4 -0.81 -8.22 0.30
CA VAL A 4 -0.76 -9.68 0.54
C VAL A 4 -1.90 -10.20 1.40
N ILE A 5 -2.56 -9.34 2.17
CA ILE A 5 -3.76 -9.67 2.96
C ILE A 5 -4.76 -8.53 2.79
N ASN A 6 -6.00 -8.89 2.46
CA ASN A 6 -7.12 -7.95 2.37
C ASN A 6 -7.97 -7.99 3.66
N GLY A 7 -8.46 -6.82 4.05
CA GLY A 7 -9.47 -6.63 5.09
C GLY A 7 -10.46 -5.55 4.68
N GLY A 8 -11.15 -4.94 5.64
CA GLY A 8 -12.06 -3.83 5.41
C GLY A 8 -13.12 -4.15 4.34
N LEU A 9 -13.32 -3.24 3.39
CA LEU A 9 -14.29 -3.44 2.30
C LEU A 9 -13.83 -4.43 1.22
N HIS A 10 -12.53 -4.77 1.18
CA HIS A 10 -11.94 -5.66 0.17
C HIS A 10 -12.01 -7.14 0.56
N ALA A 11 -12.48 -7.47 1.77
CA ALA A 11 -12.67 -8.83 2.24
C ALA A 11 -13.81 -8.93 3.26
N GLY A 12 -14.61 -10.00 3.17
CA GLY A 12 -15.67 -10.30 4.15
C GLY A 12 -15.14 -10.94 5.44
N ASN A 13 -14.04 -10.42 6.01
CA ASN A 13 -13.39 -10.95 7.21
C ASN A 13 -13.51 -9.98 8.40
N SER A 14 -12.76 -10.26 9.46
CA SER A 14 -12.76 -9.54 10.75
C SER A 14 -11.76 -8.38 10.84
N LEU A 15 -11.00 -8.10 9.79
CA LEU A 15 -9.97 -7.05 9.80
C LEU A 15 -10.59 -5.68 9.50
N ASP A 16 -10.24 -4.67 10.30
CA ASP A 16 -10.71 -3.31 10.07
C ASP A 16 -9.99 -2.65 8.89
N PHE A 17 -8.67 -2.81 8.82
CA PHE A 17 -7.82 -2.19 7.79
C PHE A 17 -7.93 -2.89 6.44
N GLN A 18 -7.85 -2.12 5.36
CA GLN A 18 -8.16 -2.55 4.00
C GLN A 18 -7.08 -3.40 3.36
N GLU A 19 -5.80 -3.01 3.49
CA GLU A 19 -4.68 -3.73 2.88
C GLU A 19 -3.45 -3.82 3.77
N TYR A 20 -2.86 -5.02 3.84
CA TYR A 20 -1.60 -5.27 4.51
C TYR A 20 -0.54 -5.53 3.45
N ILE A 21 0.47 -4.65 3.42
CA ILE A 21 1.39 -4.53 2.29
C ILE A 21 2.78 -4.97 2.72
N ILE A 22 3.46 -5.74 1.87
CA ILE A 22 4.90 -5.96 1.98
C ILE A 22 5.63 -5.10 0.94
N ILE A 23 6.79 -4.58 1.34
CA ILE A 23 7.63 -3.70 0.52
C ILE A 23 9.02 -4.36 0.41
N PRO A 24 9.28 -5.14 -0.65
CA PRO A 24 10.59 -5.75 -0.89
C PRO A 24 11.67 -4.69 -1.15
N LYS A 25 12.89 -4.95 -0.67
CA LYS A 25 14.09 -4.11 -0.80
C LYS A 25 15.29 -4.91 -1.34
N ALA A 26 15.18 -5.39 -2.57
CA ALA A 26 16.13 -6.24 -3.27
C ALA A 26 16.93 -5.53 -4.37
N GLY A 27 16.81 -4.21 -4.48
CA GLY A 27 17.65 -3.33 -5.29
C GLY A 27 17.18 -3.09 -6.73
N THR A 28 16.59 -4.08 -7.39
CA THR A 28 16.03 -3.93 -8.76
C THR A 28 14.53 -4.27 -8.77
N ILE A 29 13.80 -3.77 -9.75
CA ILE A 29 12.37 -4.01 -9.93
C ILE A 29 12.10 -5.52 -10.03
N THR A 30 12.80 -6.23 -10.90
CA THR A 30 12.62 -7.69 -11.06
C THR A 30 12.89 -8.43 -9.76
N LYS A 31 14.00 -8.13 -9.07
CA LYS A 31 14.34 -8.80 -7.80
C LYS A 31 13.33 -8.50 -6.70
N ASN A 32 12.80 -7.29 -6.65
CA ASN A 32 11.73 -6.93 -5.72
C ASN A 32 10.47 -7.76 -6.00
N ILE A 33 10.10 -7.89 -7.28
CA ILE A 33 8.93 -8.66 -7.68
C ILE A 33 9.10 -10.14 -7.34
N GLU A 34 10.22 -10.75 -7.72
CA GLU A 34 10.53 -12.15 -7.42
C GLU A 34 10.50 -12.44 -5.90
N LEU A 35 11.10 -11.56 -5.10
CA LEU A 35 11.14 -11.73 -3.65
C LEU A 35 9.74 -11.60 -3.02
N GLY A 36 8.93 -10.65 -3.50
CA GLY A 36 7.54 -10.51 -3.07
C GLY A 36 6.66 -11.70 -3.46
N VAL A 37 6.78 -12.21 -4.70
CA VAL A 37 6.09 -13.44 -5.17
C VAL A 37 6.44 -14.64 -4.30
N ARG A 38 7.71 -14.79 -3.93
CA ARG A 38 8.17 -15.86 -3.03
C ARG A 38 7.48 -15.76 -1.68
N VAL A 39 7.46 -14.57 -1.06
CA VAL A 39 6.83 -14.37 0.26
C VAL A 39 5.32 -14.60 0.18
N TYR A 40 4.64 -14.08 -0.84
CA TYR A 40 3.22 -14.31 -1.05
C TYR A 40 2.89 -15.81 -1.16
N SER A 41 3.70 -16.57 -1.90
CA SER A 41 3.51 -18.03 -2.07
C SER A 41 3.75 -18.82 -0.78
N GLU A 42 4.75 -18.45 0.02
CA GLU A 42 4.99 -19.09 1.32
C GLU A 42 3.95 -18.69 2.37
N LEU A 43 3.43 -17.45 2.30
CA LEU A 43 2.33 -16.98 3.14
C LEU A 43 1.08 -17.83 2.92
N ALA A 44 0.77 -18.23 1.68
CA ALA A 44 -0.32 -19.15 1.39
C ALA A 44 -0.26 -20.43 2.24
N LYS A 45 0.94 -21.02 2.36
CA LYS A 45 1.17 -22.25 3.13
C LYS A 45 1.03 -22.00 4.62
N GLU A 46 1.55 -20.87 5.09
CA GLU A 46 1.42 -20.47 6.49
C GLU A 46 -0.04 -20.27 6.87
N LEU A 47 -0.83 -19.58 6.04
CA LEU A 47 -2.25 -19.38 6.28
C LEU A 47 -3.03 -20.70 6.24
N LEU A 48 -2.72 -21.59 5.29
CA LEU A 48 -3.34 -22.92 5.22
C LEU A 48 -3.09 -23.74 6.50
N ASN A 49 -1.89 -23.65 7.08
CA ASN A 49 -1.54 -24.35 8.32
C ASN A 49 -2.25 -23.75 9.54
N ASN A 50 -2.38 -22.42 9.61
CA ASN A 50 -2.97 -21.73 10.76
C ASN A 50 -4.51 -21.73 10.74
N PHE A 51 -5.12 -21.56 9.56
CA PHE A 51 -6.57 -21.34 9.42
C PHE A 51 -7.29 -22.46 8.66
N GLY A 52 -6.56 -23.42 8.09
CA GLY A 52 -7.13 -24.57 7.40
C GLY A 52 -7.68 -24.26 6.01
N LYS A 53 -8.54 -25.15 5.51
CA LYS A 53 -9.09 -25.05 4.14
C LYS A 53 -9.86 -23.74 3.95
N GLY A 54 -9.58 -23.05 2.85
CA GLY A 54 -10.20 -21.75 2.53
C GLY A 54 -9.37 -20.55 2.94
N ALA A 55 -8.30 -20.74 3.73
CA ALA A 55 -7.41 -19.65 4.15
C ALA A 55 -6.72 -18.91 2.99
N THR A 56 -6.56 -19.60 1.85
CA THR A 56 -5.92 -19.06 0.64
C THR A 56 -6.92 -18.47 -0.35
N LEU A 57 -8.19 -18.29 0.04
CA LEU A 57 -9.10 -17.47 -0.74
C LEU A 57 -8.61 -16.02 -0.72
N VAL A 58 -8.80 -15.35 -1.85
CA VAL A 58 -8.29 -13.99 -2.07
C VAL A 58 -9.43 -12.99 -2.24
N GLY A 59 -9.19 -11.75 -1.83
CA GLY A 59 -10.08 -10.62 -2.05
C GLY A 59 -9.98 -10.04 -3.47
N ASP A 60 -10.54 -8.84 -3.64
CA ASP A 60 -10.64 -8.15 -4.94
C ASP A 60 -9.27 -7.86 -5.58
N GLU A 61 -8.25 -7.64 -4.75
CA GLU A 61 -6.90 -7.26 -5.18
C GLU A 61 -5.91 -8.41 -5.12
N GLY A 62 -6.40 -9.63 -4.84
CA GLY A 62 -5.61 -10.84 -4.80
C GLY A 62 -4.91 -11.10 -3.47
N GLY A 63 -4.99 -10.21 -2.47
CA GLY A 63 -4.50 -10.49 -1.12
C GLY A 63 -5.35 -11.56 -0.45
N TYR A 64 -4.77 -12.33 0.47
CA TYR A 64 -5.49 -13.38 1.20
C TYR A 64 -6.53 -12.78 2.16
N ALA A 65 -7.67 -13.45 2.30
CA ALA A 65 -8.84 -12.94 3.04
C ALA A 65 -9.24 -13.85 4.21
N SER A 66 -8.26 -14.44 4.90
CA SER A 66 -8.51 -15.28 6.10
C SER A 66 -9.18 -14.47 7.23
N ASN A 67 -9.83 -15.16 8.17
CA ASN A 67 -10.38 -14.56 9.38
C ASN A 67 -9.30 -14.49 10.46
N PHE A 68 -8.76 -13.29 10.66
CA PHE A 68 -7.75 -13.01 11.67
C PHE A 68 -8.38 -12.59 12.99
N GLU A 69 -7.66 -12.77 14.10
CA GLU A 69 -8.15 -12.42 15.43
C GLU A 69 -8.25 -10.91 15.65
N ASN A 70 -7.31 -10.15 15.09
CA ASN A 70 -7.18 -8.70 15.22
C ASN A 70 -6.25 -8.14 14.14
N ASN A 71 -6.14 -6.80 14.06
CA ASN A 71 -5.32 -6.11 13.07
C ASN A 71 -3.80 -6.31 13.22
N SER A 72 -3.29 -6.82 14.35
CA SER A 72 -1.85 -7.12 14.53
C SER A 72 -1.48 -8.49 13.95
N GLN A 73 -2.39 -9.46 14.00
CA GLN A 73 -2.10 -10.86 13.62
C GLN A 73 -1.55 -11.03 12.20
N PRO A 74 -2.01 -10.30 11.15
CA PRO A 74 -1.38 -10.32 9.83
C PRO A 74 0.12 -9.99 9.87
N PHE A 75 0.52 -8.94 10.60
CA PHE A 75 1.92 -8.55 10.74
C PHE A 75 2.72 -9.59 11.53
N GLU A 76 2.14 -10.21 12.56
CA GLU A 76 2.78 -11.26 13.36
C GLU A 76 3.13 -12.47 12.49
N ILE A 77 2.16 -12.94 11.69
CA ILE A 77 2.32 -14.10 10.81
C ILE A 77 3.36 -13.81 9.72
N ILE A 78 3.27 -12.65 9.05
CA ILE A 78 4.22 -12.28 8.00
C ILE A 78 5.62 -12.09 8.59
N SER A 79 5.76 -11.41 9.73
CA SER A 79 7.05 -11.22 10.41
C SER A 79 7.69 -12.56 10.81
N ALA A 80 6.92 -13.48 11.40
CA ALA A 80 7.39 -14.82 11.73
C ALA A 80 7.85 -15.59 10.47
N LEU A 81 7.10 -15.49 9.38
CA LEU A 81 7.46 -16.08 8.09
C LEU A 81 8.78 -15.50 7.56
N LEU A 82 8.91 -14.18 7.51
CA LEU A 82 10.12 -13.50 7.02
C LEU A 82 11.36 -13.87 7.86
N ASN A 83 11.20 -13.94 9.18
CA ASN A 83 12.26 -14.35 10.10
C ASN A 83 12.69 -15.80 9.85
N ARG A 84 11.74 -16.71 9.67
CA ARG A 84 12.00 -18.11 9.37
C ARG A 84 12.68 -18.31 8.01
N LEU A 85 12.35 -17.46 7.03
CA LEU A 85 13.00 -17.45 5.72
C LEU A 85 14.38 -16.76 5.73
N GLY A 86 14.75 -16.09 6.82
CA GLY A 86 16.02 -15.37 6.95
C GLY A 86 16.15 -14.16 6.02
N ILE A 87 15.03 -13.47 5.74
CA ILE A 87 14.98 -12.36 4.77
C ILE A 87 14.26 -11.11 5.32
N SER A 88 14.04 -11.02 6.63
CA SER A 88 13.32 -9.89 7.25
C SER A 88 13.95 -8.53 6.98
N ASP A 89 15.28 -8.48 6.87
CA ASP A 89 16.06 -7.27 6.55
C ASP A 89 15.82 -6.75 5.12
N LYS A 90 15.21 -7.57 4.25
CA LYS A 90 14.87 -7.22 2.86
C LYS A 90 13.44 -6.73 2.71
N PHE A 91 12.73 -6.48 3.81
CA PHE A 91 11.34 -6.08 3.78
C PHE A 91 11.03 -4.96 4.75
N SER A 92 10.11 -4.11 4.31
CA SER A 92 9.34 -3.23 5.18
C SER A 92 7.87 -3.54 5.01
N PHE A 93 7.07 -3.05 5.95
CA PHE A 93 5.63 -3.16 5.91
C PHE A 93 4.99 -1.86 5.46
N GLY A 94 3.83 -2.00 4.83
CA GLY A 94 2.88 -0.92 4.60
C GLY A 94 1.49 -1.31 5.07
N LEU A 95 0.64 -0.32 5.31
CA LEU A 95 -0.75 -0.49 5.69
C LEU A 95 -1.60 0.54 4.92
N ASP A 96 -2.67 0.09 4.29
CA ASP A 96 -3.76 0.97 3.87
C ASP A 96 -4.92 0.76 4.85
N ALA A 97 -5.16 1.78 5.67
CA ALA A 97 -6.19 1.72 6.69
C ALA A 97 -7.58 2.01 6.11
N ALA A 98 -7.69 2.85 5.08
CA ALA A 98 -8.96 3.38 4.57
C ALA A 98 -9.90 3.84 5.71
N ALA A 99 -9.36 4.62 6.66
CA ALA A 99 -9.95 4.82 7.98
C ALA A 99 -11.31 5.52 7.97
N SER A 100 -11.68 6.23 6.89
CA SER A 100 -13.03 6.78 6.67
C SER A 100 -14.14 5.72 6.82
N ASN A 101 -13.82 4.43 6.63
CA ASN A 101 -14.77 3.32 6.77
C ASN A 101 -14.71 2.61 8.14
N ILE A 102 -13.83 3.02 9.04
CA ILE A 102 -13.58 2.36 10.32
C ILE A 102 -14.34 3.07 11.45
N LYS A 103 -15.07 2.30 12.27
CA LYS A 103 -15.82 2.82 13.42
C LYS A 103 -14.96 2.90 14.69
N LYS A 104 -13.86 3.65 14.64
CA LYS A 104 -12.96 3.92 15.76
C LYS A 104 -12.66 5.41 15.88
N THR A 105 -12.28 5.87 17.07
CA THR A 105 -11.85 7.26 17.23
C THR A 105 -10.44 7.45 16.66
N ALA A 106 -10.09 8.69 16.30
CA ALA A 106 -8.73 9.01 15.83
C ALA A 106 -7.66 8.65 16.88
N ASP A 107 -7.96 8.80 18.17
CA ASP A 107 -7.04 8.44 19.25
C ASP A 107 -6.84 6.93 19.37
N ASP A 108 -7.90 6.12 19.17
CA ASP A 108 -7.79 4.66 19.16
C ASP A 108 -6.93 4.19 17.96
N LEU A 109 -7.21 4.75 16.77
CA LEU A 109 -6.45 4.45 15.55
C LEU A 109 -4.98 4.82 15.71
N ARG A 110 -4.70 6.02 16.23
CA ARG A 110 -3.35 6.49 16.50
C ARG A 110 -2.58 5.53 17.41
N GLN A 111 -3.19 5.06 18.50
CA GLN A 111 -2.56 4.09 19.40
C GLN A 111 -2.27 2.75 18.72
N GLU A 112 -3.19 2.27 17.86
CA GLU A 112 -2.95 1.06 17.07
C GLU A 112 -1.76 1.25 16.12
N TYR A 113 -1.70 2.36 15.38
CA TYR A 113 -0.59 2.64 14.46
C TYR A 113 0.74 2.81 15.19
N GLU A 114 0.78 3.52 16.32
CA GLU A 114 1.99 3.67 17.14
C GLU A 114 2.50 2.31 17.66
N SER A 115 1.58 1.42 18.05
CA SER A 115 1.94 0.04 18.42
C SER A 115 2.49 -0.75 17.24
N LEU A 116 1.93 -0.60 16.04
CA LEU A 116 2.45 -1.25 14.83
C LEU A 116 3.83 -0.70 14.43
N LEU A 117 4.01 0.62 14.42
CA LEU A 117 5.28 1.30 14.14
C LEU A 117 6.38 0.91 15.13
N ALA A 118 6.05 0.67 16.39
CA ALA A 118 7.01 0.26 17.41
C ALA A 118 7.46 -1.20 17.26
N LYS A 119 6.59 -2.08 16.74
CA LYS A 119 6.84 -3.54 16.66
C LYS A 119 7.34 -3.99 15.31
N TYR A 120 6.93 -3.32 14.25
CA TYR A 120 7.17 -3.72 12.86
C TYR A 120 7.88 -2.60 12.12
N ASN A 121 8.66 -2.96 11.10
CA ASN A 121 9.27 -1.99 10.20
C ASN A 121 8.23 -1.39 9.23
N LEU A 122 7.21 -0.73 9.79
CA LEU A 122 6.11 -0.09 9.06
C LEU A 122 6.59 1.26 8.53
N GLU A 123 6.87 1.33 7.23
CA GLU A 123 7.42 2.52 6.58
C GLU A 123 6.39 3.27 5.73
N TYR A 124 5.18 2.73 5.63
CA TYR A 124 4.11 3.28 4.81
C TYR A 124 2.74 3.10 5.47
N LEU A 125 1.99 4.18 5.60
CA LEU A 125 0.63 4.21 6.13
C LEU A 125 -0.24 5.11 5.26
N GLU A 126 -1.23 4.52 4.61
CA GLU A 126 -2.19 5.19 3.73
C GLU A 126 -3.52 5.39 4.44
N ASP A 127 -4.07 6.60 4.29
CA ASP A 127 -5.35 7.05 4.88
C ASP A 127 -5.60 6.60 6.33
N PRO A 128 -4.73 7.00 7.28
CA PRO A 128 -4.84 6.63 8.70
C PRO A 128 -6.06 7.21 9.43
N PHE A 129 -6.67 8.28 8.92
CA PHE A 129 -7.84 8.91 9.55
C PHE A 129 -8.91 9.23 8.50
N ASP A 130 -10.06 9.70 8.96
CA ASP A 130 -11.14 10.17 8.08
C ASP A 130 -10.62 11.24 7.11
N GLU A 131 -11.09 11.21 5.86
CA GLU A 131 -10.66 12.12 4.78
C GLU A 131 -10.85 13.61 5.11
N ASN A 132 -11.67 13.96 6.11
CA ASN A 132 -11.89 15.34 6.54
C ASN A 132 -11.10 15.73 7.81
N ASP A 133 -10.41 14.79 8.47
CA ASP A 133 -9.71 15.02 9.75
C ASP A 133 -8.24 15.44 9.56
N PHE A 134 -8.04 16.58 8.90
CA PHE A 134 -6.71 17.15 8.66
C PHE A 134 -5.89 17.37 9.95
N ASP A 135 -6.56 17.61 11.09
CA ASP A 135 -5.88 17.86 12.36
C ASP A 135 -5.22 16.59 12.90
N SER A 136 -5.91 15.44 12.83
CA SER A 136 -5.33 14.15 13.22
C SER A 136 -4.20 13.74 12.30
N PHE A 137 -4.37 13.90 10.98
CA PHE A 137 -3.30 13.71 10.00
C PHE A 137 -2.05 14.54 10.33
N ALA A 138 -2.22 15.86 10.54
CA ALA A 138 -1.11 16.77 10.77
C ALA A 138 -0.35 16.49 12.07
N ARG A 139 -1.09 16.15 13.15
CA ARG A 139 -0.45 15.74 14.41
C ARG A 139 0.32 14.44 14.25
N PHE A 140 -0.27 13.46 13.58
CA PHE A 140 0.37 12.17 13.38
C PHE A 140 1.63 12.29 12.52
N LEU A 141 1.57 13.06 11.43
CA LEU A 141 2.73 13.33 10.59
C LEU A 141 3.83 14.04 11.37
N ALA A 142 3.51 15.09 12.14
CA ALA A 142 4.50 15.82 12.94
C ALA A 142 5.30 14.91 13.89
N ASP A 143 4.68 13.86 14.41
CA ASP A 143 5.30 12.90 15.34
C ASP A 143 6.07 11.78 14.61
N HIS A 144 5.76 11.50 13.32
CA HIS A 144 6.21 10.28 12.62
C HIS A 144 6.86 10.49 11.24
N ASP A 145 6.98 11.72 10.76
CA ASP A 145 7.52 12.08 9.43
C ASP A 145 8.87 11.42 9.11
N SER A 146 9.75 11.31 10.12
CA SER A 146 11.08 10.68 9.97
C SER A 146 11.08 9.15 9.91
N LYS A 147 9.95 8.50 10.20
CA LYS A 147 9.85 7.04 10.35
C LYS A 147 8.96 6.38 9.31
N CYS A 148 7.90 7.06 8.89
CA CYS A 148 6.84 6.47 8.07
C CYS A 148 6.33 7.48 7.05
N LEU A 149 6.12 7.00 5.82
CA LEU A 149 5.39 7.74 4.81
C LEU A 149 3.90 7.70 5.15
N ILE A 150 3.31 8.87 5.37
CA ILE A 150 1.88 9.05 5.55
C ILE A 150 1.32 9.48 4.21
N ALA A 151 0.59 8.60 3.55
CA ALA A 151 0.06 8.80 2.21
C ALA A 151 -1.42 9.18 2.24
N GLY A 152 -1.80 10.17 1.44
CA GLY A 152 -3.20 10.53 1.21
C GLY A 152 -3.73 9.97 -0.11
N ASP A 153 -4.78 9.16 -0.05
CA ASP A 153 -5.58 8.71 -1.20
C ASP A 153 -6.92 9.45 -1.25
N ASP A 154 -7.86 9.16 -0.35
CA ASP A 154 -9.17 9.83 -0.27
C ASP A 154 -9.02 11.34 0.04
N LEU A 155 -8.00 11.71 0.82
CA LEU A 155 -7.67 13.09 1.13
C LEU A 155 -7.34 13.91 -0.13
N THR A 156 -6.65 13.31 -1.10
CA THR A 156 -6.07 14.03 -2.24
C THR A 156 -6.76 13.74 -3.56
N VAL A 157 -7.34 12.55 -3.73
CA VAL A 157 -8.02 12.03 -4.93
C VAL A 157 -7.31 12.35 -6.24
N THR A 158 -5.98 12.28 -6.25
CA THR A 158 -5.14 12.62 -7.42
C THR A 158 -5.41 14.04 -7.97
N ASN A 159 -5.85 14.98 -7.11
CA ASN A 159 -6.19 16.34 -7.52
C ASN A 159 -5.15 17.37 -7.03
N ALA A 160 -4.54 18.12 -7.94
CA ALA A 160 -3.47 19.06 -7.63
C ALA A 160 -3.87 20.16 -6.62
N GLN A 161 -5.12 20.62 -6.62
CA GLN A 161 -5.59 21.59 -5.63
C GLN A 161 -5.69 20.96 -4.24
N LYS A 162 -6.31 19.77 -4.13
CA LYS A 162 -6.38 19.06 -2.85
C LYS A 162 -5.00 18.69 -2.30
N ILE A 163 -4.06 18.30 -3.17
CA ILE A 163 -2.64 18.09 -2.79
C ILE A 163 -2.06 19.37 -2.19
N SER A 164 -2.30 20.53 -2.81
CA SER A 164 -1.84 21.83 -2.31
C SER A 164 -2.49 22.19 -0.96
N ASP A 165 -3.77 21.87 -0.79
CA ASP A 165 -4.48 22.10 0.47
C ASP A 165 -3.93 21.20 1.59
N ALA A 166 -3.75 19.91 1.32
CA ALA A 166 -3.15 18.95 2.25
C ALA A 166 -1.70 19.32 2.63
N TYR A 167 -0.92 19.86 1.69
CA TYR A 167 0.40 20.43 1.94
C TYR A 167 0.35 21.63 2.88
N GLY A 168 -0.54 22.59 2.61
CA GLY A 168 -0.74 23.77 3.48
C GLY A 168 -1.17 23.39 4.91
N LYS A 169 -1.85 22.25 5.06
CA LYS A 169 -2.25 21.68 6.35
C LYS A 169 -1.20 20.77 7.00
N LYS A 170 -0.11 20.45 6.30
CA LYS A 170 0.93 19.49 6.74
C LYS A 170 0.32 18.13 7.10
N ALA A 171 -0.64 17.66 6.32
CA ALA A 171 -1.40 16.46 6.62
C ALA A 171 -0.67 15.16 6.25
N VAL A 172 0.07 15.17 5.14
CA VAL A 172 0.73 13.98 4.56
C VAL A 172 2.11 14.34 4.00
N ASN A 173 2.95 13.34 3.75
CA ASN A 173 4.26 13.48 3.09
C ASN A 173 4.41 12.56 1.86
N ALA A 174 3.34 11.84 1.51
CA ALA A 174 3.24 11.01 0.33
C ALA A 174 1.83 11.14 -0.29
N VAL A 175 1.71 10.80 -1.56
CA VAL A 175 0.43 10.85 -2.30
C VAL A 175 0.21 9.57 -3.09
N ILE A 176 -1.04 9.14 -3.12
CA ILE A 176 -1.51 8.09 -4.02
C ILE A 176 -2.01 8.72 -5.32
N ILE A 177 -1.46 8.25 -6.44
CA ILE A 177 -1.82 8.70 -7.79
C ILE A 177 -2.57 7.59 -8.50
N LYS A 178 -3.85 7.81 -8.74
CA LYS A 178 -4.75 6.95 -9.52
C LYS A 178 -5.27 7.77 -10.71
N PRO A 179 -4.68 7.62 -11.92
CA PRO A 179 -5.00 8.49 -13.06
C PRO A 179 -6.50 8.61 -13.38
N ASN A 180 -7.27 7.55 -13.15
CA ASN A 180 -8.70 7.56 -13.40
C ASN A 180 -9.55 8.31 -12.35
N GLN A 181 -9.00 8.68 -11.18
CA GLN A 181 -9.69 9.53 -10.20
C GLN A 181 -9.80 10.98 -10.71
N ILE A 182 -8.78 11.47 -11.44
CA ILE A 182 -8.76 12.83 -11.98
C ILE A 182 -9.26 12.91 -13.43
N GLY A 183 -9.12 11.82 -14.19
CA GLY A 183 -9.83 11.61 -15.46
C GLY A 183 -8.98 11.79 -16.72
N THR A 184 -7.90 12.58 -16.68
CA THR A 184 -6.98 12.74 -17.82
C THR A 184 -5.53 12.53 -17.45
N ILE A 185 -4.71 12.11 -18.43
CA ILE A 185 -3.26 11.95 -18.25
C ILE A 185 -2.61 13.29 -17.88
N THR A 186 -3.02 14.38 -18.54
CA THR A 186 -2.46 15.72 -18.28
C THR A 186 -2.71 16.16 -16.83
N GLU A 187 -3.91 15.97 -16.31
CA GLU A 187 -4.21 16.34 -14.93
C GLU A 187 -3.51 15.42 -13.92
N ALA A 188 -3.38 14.12 -14.22
CA ALA A 188 -2.58 13.20 -13.41
C ALA A 188 -1.11 13.63 -13.35
N LEU A 189 -0.52 14.06 -14.49
CA LEU A 189 0.84 14.61 -14.54
C LEU A 189 0.96 15.89 -13.72
N TYR A 190 -0.04 16.77 -13.73
CA TYR A 190 -0.04 17.96 -12.87
C TYR A 190 -0.12 17.61 -11.38
N ALA A 191 -0.91 16.60 -11.01
CA ALA A 191 -0.96 16.11 -9.63
C ALA A 191 0.40 15.55 -9.19
N VAL A 192 1.04 14.73 -10.02
CA VAL A 192 2.40 14.21 -9.77
C VAL A 192 3.41 15.35 -9.62
N ALA A 193 3.45 16.28 -10.58
CA ALA A 193 4.38 17.41 -10.54
C ALA A 193 4.16 18.29 -9.29
N LYS A 194 2.90 18.47 -8.87
CA LYS A 194 2.58 19.23 -7.66
C LYS A 194 3.09 18.53 -6.40
N ALA A 195 2.95 17.22 -6.30
CA ALA A 195 3.50 16.46 -5.18
C ALA A 195 5.04 16.51 -5.15
N GLN A 196 5.69 16.37 -6.31
CA GLN A 196 7.14 16.46 -6.44
C GLN A 196 7.68 17.85 -6.08
N GLU A 197 6.95 18.93 -6.40
CA GLU A 197 7.29 20.31 -5.97
C GLU A 197 7.35 20.45 -4.43
N PHE A 198 6.59 19.62 -3.72
CA PHE A 198 6.54 19.59 -2.25
C PHE A 198 7.47 18.54 -1.62
N ASP A 199 8.36 17.93 -2.42
CA ASP A 199 9.23 16.82 -2.02
C ASP A 199 8.44 15.59 -1.48
N TRP A 200 7.16 15.47 -1.84
CA TRP A 200 6.35 14.33 -1.43
C TRP A 200 6.68 13.09 -2.24
N LYS A 201 6.56 11.94 -1.57
CA LYS A 201 6.68 10.64 -2.22
C LYS A 201 5.47 10.33 -3.07
N VAL A 202 5.69 9.87 -4.29
CA VAL A 202 4.63 9.55 -5.24
C VAL A 202 4.49 8.03 -5.35
N VAL A 203 3.33 7.51 -4.97
CA VAL A 203 2.98 6.09 -5.16
C VAL A 203 1.88 6.00 -6.20
N VAL A 204 2.18 5.43 -7.36
CA VAL A 204 1.16 5.17 -8.38
C VAL A 204 0.43 3.88 -8.03
N SER A 205 -0.90 3.97 -8.03
CA SER A 205 -1.77 2.91 -7.55
C SER A 205 -2.72 2.42 -8.63
N HIS A 206 -2.99 1.12 -8.59
CA HIS A 206 -4.12 0.49 -9.26
C HIS A 206 -5.47 0.91 -8.64
N ARG A 207 -6.56 0.32 -9.15
CA ARG A 207 -7.89 0.34 -8.55
C ARG A 207 -8.34 -1.07 -8.17
N SER A 208 -9.27 -1.20 -7.22
CA SER A 208 -9.88 -2.50 -6.86
C SER A 208 -10.54 -3.17 -8.07
N GLY A 209 -11.25 -2.43 -8.92
CA GLY A 209 -11.69 -2.89 -10.25
C GLY A 209 -10.66 -2.59 -11.34
N GLU A 210 -9.82 -3.56 -11.71
CA GLU A 210 -8.80 -3.41 -12.76
C GLU A 210 -9.11 -4.19 -14.04
N THR A 211 -8.33 -3.92 -15.08
CA THR A 211 -8.33 -4.61 -16.37
C THR A 211 -6.95 -5.22 -16.65
N ASN A 212 -6.76 -5.88 -17.80
CA ASN A 212 -5.42 -6.33 -18.20
C ASN A 212 -4.56 -5.25 -18.89
N ASP A 213 -5.07 -4.02 -19.01
CA ASP A 213 -4.30 -2.87 -19.48
C ASP A 213 -3.16 -2.58 -18.48
N ASP A 214 -1.93 -2.43 -18.96
CA ASP A 214 -0.74 -2.23 -18.12
C ASP A 214 -0.25 -0.78 -18.08
N PHE A 215 -1.03 0.19 -18.58
CA PHE A 215 -0.69 1.62 -18.69
C PHE A 215 -0.07 2.20 -17.42
N ILE A 216 -0.60 1.85 -16.24
CA ILE A 216 -0.12 2.43 -14.97
C ILE A 216 1.32 2.00 -14.64
N ALA A 217 1.83 0.90 -15.21
CA ALA A 217 3.24 0.52 -15.07
C ALA A 217 4.16 1.50 -15.81
N ASP A 218 3.89 1.75 -17.10
CA ASP A 218 4.62 2.74 -17.90
C ASP A 218 4.47 4.16 -17.35
N PHE A 219 3.25 4.55 -16.96
CA PHE A 219 2.99 5.85 -16.34
C PHE A 219 3.84 6.03 -15.08
N ALA A 220 3.81 5.06 -14.16
CA ALA A 220 4.55 5.14 -12.90
C ALA A 220 6.06 5.22 -13.11
N TYR A 221 6.60 4.41 -14.03
CA TYR A 221 8.02 4.46 -14.37
C TYR A 221 8.38 5.80 -15.01
N GLY A 222 7.59 6.27 -15.98
CA GLY A 222 7.84 7.50 -16.73
C GLY A 222 7.79 8.77 -15.89
N VAL A 223 6.96 8.81 -14.84
CA VAL A 223 6.90 9.95 -13.91
C VAL A 223 7.91 9.87 -12.77
N GLY A 224 8.72 8.80 -12.71
CA GLY A 224 9.69 8.58 -11.64
C GLY A 224 9.03 8.37 -10.28
N ALA A 225 7.93 7.61 -10.22
CA ALA A 225 7.26 7.32 -8.97
C ALA A 225 8.19 6.59 -7.97
N ASP A 226 8.09 6.93 -6.68
CA ASP A 226 8.82 6.24 -5.61
C ASP A 226 8.24 4.85 -5.31
N GLY A 227 6.98 4.61 -5.69
CA GLY A 227 6.28 3.37 -5.40
C GLY A 227 5.27 2.92 -6.45
N PHE A 228 5.19 1.60 -6.64
CA PHE A 228 4.16 0.94 -7.43
C PHE A 228 3.26 0.11 -6.48
N LYS A 229 1.98 0.47 -6.35
CA LYS A 229 0.95 -0.29 -5.60
C LYS A 229 0.00 -0.94 -6.62
N LEU A 230 0.27 -2.20 -6.95
CA LEU A 230 -0.35 -2.89 -8.08
C LEU A 230 -1.17 -4.13 -7.67
N GLY A 231 -1.48 -4.26 -6.38
CA GLY A 231 -2.19 -5.42 -5.80
C GLY A 231 -1.26 -6.59 -5.49
N ALA A 232 -1.83 -7.74 -5.18
CA ALA A 232 -1.04 -8.95 -4.95
C ALA A 232 -0.36 -9.44 -6.25
N PRO A 233 0.73 -10.22 -6.17
CA PRO A 233 1.28 -10.93 -7.32
C PRO A 233 0.40 -12.15 -7.69
N ALA A 234 -0.91 -11.93 -7.78
CA ALA A 234 -1.95 -12.88 -8.11
C ALA A 234 -3.05 -12.15 -8.89
N ARG A 235 -3.85 -12.92 -9.66
CA ARG A 235 -4.87 -12.42 -10.58
C ARG A 235 -4.28 -11.70 -11.81
N GLY A 236 -4.86 -11.95 -12.98
CA GLY A 236 -4.27 -11.56 -14.27
C GLY A 236 -4.13 -10.05 -14.42
N GLU A 237 -5.12 -9.30 -13.95
CA GLU A 237 -5.19 -7.85 -14.02
C GLU A 237 -4.13 -7.14 -13.18
N ARG A 238 -3.57 -7.82 -12.16
CA ARG A 238 -2.45 -7.33 -11.34
C ARG A 238 -1.12 -7.73 -11.96
N VAL A 239 -1.00 -9.01 -12.29
CA VAL A 239 0.21 -9.61 -12.87
C VAL A 239 0.60 -8.95 -14.19
N ALA A 240 -0.36 -8.48 -14.99
CA ALA A 240 -0.09 -7.71 -16.21
C ALA A 240 0.86 -6.53 -15.97
N LYS A 241 0.63 -5.73 -14.91
CA LYS A 241 1.46 -4.56 -14.60
C LYS A 241 2.84 -4.95 -14.07
N TYR A 242 2.92 -5.98 -13.23
CA TYR A 242 4.20 -6.51 -12.76
C TYR A 242 5.07 -7.01 -13.92
N ASN A 243 4.48 -7.74 -14.86
CA ASN A 243 5.18 -8.22 -16.05
C ASN A 243 5.66 -7.05 -16.92
N ARG A 244 4.84 -6.00 -17.06
CA ARG A 244 5.24 -4.79 -17.80
C ARG A 244 6.41 -4.08 -17.13
N LEU A 245 6.41 -3.94 -15.80
CA LEU A 245 7.56 -3.36 -15.07
C LEU A 245 8.86 -4.15 -15.27
N ILE A 246 8.80 -5.49 -15.29
CA ILE A 246 9.96 -6.34 -15.60
C ILE A 246 10.45 -6.10 -17.04
N ALA A 247 9.52 -5.95 -18.00
CA ALA A 247 9.88 -5.65 -19.38
C ALA A 247 10.54 -4.27 -19.52
N ILE A 248 10.00 -3.24 -18.85
CA ILE A 248 10.57 -1.89 -18.84
C ILE A 248 12.00 -1.90 -18.25
N GLU A 249 12.23 -2.58 -17.13
CA GLU A 249 13.57 -2.71 -16.55
C GLU A 249 14.55 -3.32 -17.57
N LYS A 250 14.14 -4.41 -18.22
CA LYS A 250 14.97 -5.07 -19.26
C LYS A 250 15.23 -4.19 -20.49
N GLU A 251 14.31 -3.28 -20.82
CA GLU A 251 14.43 -2.34 -21.96
C GLU A 251 15.32 -1.14 -21.63
N THR A 252 15.55 -0.84 -20.35
CA THR A 252 16.24 0.36 -19.86
C THR A 252 17.60 0.09 -19.21
N ASP A 253 17.87 -1.16 -18.84
CA ASP A 253 19.21 -1.69 -18.48
C ASP A 253 20.13 -1.85 -19.71
#